data_AF-A0A559J2R4-F1
#
_entry.id   AF-A0A559J2R4-F1
#
_cell.length_a   1.000
_cell.length_b   1.000
_cell.length_c   1.000
_cell.angle_alpha   90.00
_cell.angle_beta   90.00
_cell.angle_gamma   90.00
#
_symmetry.space_group_name_H-M   'P 1'
#
loop_
_entity.id
_entity.type
_entity.pdbx_description
1 polymer ?
#
loop_
_entity_poly.entity_id
_entity_poly.type
_entity_poly.pdbx_seq_one_letter_code
_entity_poly.pdbx_strand_id
1 'polypeptide(L)' 'MLSEIECLRIQMHKAYEEGATLLDVQMINMSQSLDKLLTEYQLARKYESNSLHKWPMNRNNDCQR' A
#
# COMPACT_ATOMS: atom_id res chain seq x y z
N MET A 1 6.87 2.64 5.41
CA MET A 1 5.55 2.36 4.80
C MET A 1 4.49 1.94 5.82
N LEU A 2 4.51 0.74 6.43
CA LEU A 2 3.50 0.36 7.46
C LEU A 2 3.51 1.28 8.69
N SER A 3 4.70 1.68 9.16
CA SER A 3 4.86 2.64 10.25
C SER A 3 4.28 4.02 9.92
N GLU A 4 4.39 4.46 8.67
CA GLU A 4 3.85 5.75 8.21
C GLU A 4 2.33 5.70 8.07
N ILE A 5 1.78 4.58 7.58
CA ILE A 5 0.34 4.31 7.54
C ILE A 5 -0.24 4.38 8.96
N GLU A 6 0.39 3.70 9.92
CA GLU A 6 -0.03 3.70 11.32
C GLU A 6 0.07 5.10 11.94
N CYS A 7 1.15 5.83 11.67
CA CYS A 7 1.32 7.20 12.14
C CYS A 7 0.22 8.13 11.63
N LEU A 8 -0.13 8.05 10.34
CA LEU A 8 -1.22 8.85 9.75
C LEU A 8 -2.58 8.46 10.34
N ARG A 9 -2.83 7.17 10.56
CA ARG A 9 -4.06 6.70 11.20
C ARG A 9 -4.24 7.33 12.59
N ILE A 10 -3.18 7.33 13.40
CA ILE A 10 -3.20 7.94 14.75
C ILE A 10 -3.46 9.45 14.65
N GLN A 11 -2.80 10.15 13.74
CA GLN A 11 -2.99 11.60 13.56
C GLN A 11 -4.42 11.96 13.15
N MET A 12 -5.01 11.20 12.21
CA MET A 12 -6.39 11.40 11.80
C MET A 12 -7.38 11.13 12.94
N HIS A 13 -7.12 10.07 13.73
CA HIS A 13 -7.96 9.76 14.88
C HIS A 13 -7.90 10.86 15.93
N LYS A 14 -6.70 11.34 16.26
CA LYS A 14 -6.51 12.43 17.21
C LYS A 14 -7.17 13.72 16.73
N ALA A 15 -7.01 14.09 15.46
CA ALA A 15 -7.66 15.28 14.91
C ALA A 15 -9.19 15.18 14.99
N TYR A 16 -9.75 13.99 14.73
CA TYR A 16 -11.16 13.74 14.89
C TYR A 16 -11.62 13.86 16.36
N GLU A 17 -10.86 13.32 17.32
CA GLU A 17 -11.14 13.49 18.75
C GLU A 17 -11.06 14.96 19.21
N GLU A 18 -10.18 15.75 18.59
CA GLU A 18 -10.06 17.21 18.81
C GLU A 18 -11.17 18.02 18.12
N GLY A 19 -12.10 17.36 17.42
CA GLY A 19 -13.29 17.98 16.82
C GLY A 19 -13.13 18.39 15.36
N ALA A 20 -12.03 17.98 14.69
CA ALA A 20 -11.90 18.18 13.25
C ALA A 20 -12.98 17.37 12.51
N THR A 21 -13.67 18.05 11.62
CA THR A 21 -14.68 17.47 10.73
C THR A 21 -14.01 16.76 9.56
N LEU A 22 -14.73 15.84 8.93
CA LEU A 22 -14.24 15.15 7.73
C LEU A 22 -14.03 16.09 6.54
N LEU A 23 -14.63 17.28 6.56
CA LEU A 23 -14.51 18.30 5.52
C LEU A 23 -13.34 19.26 5.76
N ASP A 24 -12.69 19.18 6.93
CA ASP A 24 -11.51 19.99 7.20
C ASP A 24 -10.39 19.65 6.22
N VAL A 25 -9.79 20.69 5.64
CA VAL A 25 -8.71 20.57 4.65
C VAL A 25 -7.58 19.68 5.18
N GLN A 26 -7.28 19.76 6.48
CA GLN A 26 -6.28 18.90 7.12
C GLN A 26 -6.69 17.42 7.09
N MET A 27 -7.94 17.10 7.43
CA MET A 27 -8.46 15.72 7.39
C MET A 27 -8.49 15.17 5.96
N ILE A 28 -8.87 15.99 4.99
CA ILE A 28 -8.85 15.64 3.56
C ILE A 28 -7.43 15.32 3.10
N ASN A 29 -6.45 16.17 3.44
CA ASN A 29 -5.06 15.96 3.05
C ASN A 29 -4.46 14.70 3.68
N MET A 30 -4.76 14.44 4.96
CA MET A 30 -4.32 13.22 5.65
C MET A 30 -4.96 11.98 5.02
N SER A 31 -6.25 12.03 4.70
CA SER A 31 -6.98 10.97 3.99
C SER A 31 -6.33 10.63 2.65
N GLN A 32 -6.08 11.64 1.81
CA GLN A 32 -5.44 11.44 0.50
C GLN A 32 -4.02 10.87 0.63
N SER A 33 -3.26 11.32 1.63
CA SER A 33 -1.91 10.83 1.91
C SER A 33 -1.93 9.35 2.33
N LEU A 34 -2.89 8.99 3.18
CA LEU A 34 -3.10 7.61 3.63
C LEU A 34 -3.48 6.69 2.45
N ASP A 35 -4.39 7.14 1.59
CA ASP A 35 -4.81 6.40 0.40
C ASP A 35 -3.65 6.13 -0.56
N LYS A 36 -2.78 7.13 -0.77
CA LYS A 36 -1.56 6.97 -1.57
C LYS A 36 -0.64 5.91 -0.98
N LEU A 37 -0.35 5.99 0.33
CA LEU A 37 0.54 5.03 0.99
C LEU A 37 -0.03 3.60 1.00
N LEU A 38 -1.35 3.45 1.18
CA LEU A 38 -2.01 2.16 1.09
C LEU A 38 -1.90 1.56 -0.33
N THR A 39 -2.06 2.41 -1.35
CA THR A 39 -1.91 2.01 -2.75
C THR A 39 -0.47 1.57 -3.04
N GLU A 40 0.52 2.36 -2.61
CA GLU A 40 1.94 2.02 -2.76
C GLU A 40 2.29 0.71 -2.04
N TYR A 41 1.75 0.50 -0.84
CA TYR A 41 1.97 -0.72 -0.07
C TYR A 41 1.37 -1.95 -0.75
N GLN A 42 0.14 -1.85 -1.25
CA GLN A 42 -0.48 -2.93 -2.02
C GLN A 42 0.32 -3.26 -3.29
N LEU A 43 0.80 -2.23 -3.99
CA LEU A 43 1.59 -2.38 -5.19
C LEU A 43 2.94 -3.06 -4.89
N ALA A 44 3.66 -2.59 -3.88
CA ALA A 44 4.93 -3.16 -3.45
C ALA A 44 4.78 -4.65 -3.11
N ARG A 45 3.75 -5.00 -2.33
CA ARG A 45 3.45 -6.40 -1.99
C ARG A 45 3.12 -7.27 -3.20
N LYS A 46 2.41 -6.72 -4.19
CA LYS A 46 2.10 -7.43 -5.43
C LYS A 46 3.38 -7.70 -6.24
N TYR A 47 4.30 -6.74 -6.31
CA TYR A 47 5.59 -6.94 -6.97
C TYR A 47 6.50 -7.92 -6.22
N GLU A 48 6.55 -7.87 -4.89
CA GLU A 48 7.28 -8.85 -4.08
C GLU A 48 6.75 -10.27 -4.32
N SER A 49 5.42 -10.43 -4.31
CA SER A 49 4.76 -11.72 -4.59
C SER A 49 5.04 -12.22 -6.02
N ASN A 50 5.06 -11.32 -7.01
CA ASN A 50 5.38 -11.66 -8.39
C ASN A 50 6.88 -11.93 -8.61
N SER A 51 7.77 -11.34 -7.79
CA SER A 51 9.21 -11.60 -7.83
C SER A 51 9.57 -12.99 -7.30
N LEU A 52 8.81 -13.49 -6.32
CA LEU A 52 8.93 -14.85 -5.76
C LEU A 52 8.46 -15.96 -6.72
N HIS A 53 7.78 -15.62 -7.82
CA HIS A 53 7.37 -16.57 -8.87
C HIS A 53 8.28 -16.57 -10.12
N LYS A 54 9.40 -15.85 -10.11
CA LYS A 54 10.47 -16.05 -11.09
C LYS A 54 11.44 -17.14 -10.64
N TRP A 55 10.94 -18.37 -10.52
CA TRP A 55 11.83 -19.53 -10.72
C TRP A 55 12.01 -19.73 -12.23
N PRO A 56 13.25 -19.94 -12.72
CA PRO A 56 13.44 -20.29 -14.11
C PRO A 56 12.89 -21.71 -14.28
N MET A 57 11.69 -21.84 -14.86
CA MET A 57 11.29 -23.10 -15.49
C MET A 57 12.20 -23.31 -16.70
N ASN A 58 13.41 -23.80 -16.44
CA ASN A 58 14.21 -24.50 -17.43
C ASN A 58 13.46 -25.79 -17.77
N ARG A 59 12.59 -25.73 -18.77
CA ARG A 59 12.16 -26.92 -19.50
C ARG A 59 12.78 -26.86 -20.89
N ASN A 60 14.05 -27.24 -20.95
CA ASN A 60 14.47 -28.08 -22.05
C ASN A 60 13.59 -29.34 -22.00
N ASN A 61 12.85 -29.58 -23.08
CA ASN A 61 12.80 -30.86 -23.80
C ASN A 61 11.73 -30.78 -24.89
N ASP A 62 12.22 -30.68 -26.12
CA ASP A 62 11.84 -31.51 -27.26
C ASP A 62 10.34 -31.73 -27.52
N CYS A 63 9.78 -30.89 -28.37
CA CYS A 63 8.72 -31.34 -29.28
C CYS A 63 9.37 -32.01 -30.51
N GLN A 64 9.77 -33.27 -30.35
CA GLN A 64 9.74 -34.23 -31.47
C GLN A 64 8.37 -34.89 -31.49
N ARG A 65 7.60 -34.63 -32.56
CA ARG A 65 6.99 -35.61 -33.48
C ARG A 65 5.67 -35.10 -34.07
#